data_AF-A0AAE3Y0M0-F1
#
_entry.id   AF-A0AAE3Y0M0-F1
#
_cell.length_a   1.000
_cell.length_b   1.000
_cell.length_c   1.000
_cell.angle_alpha   90.00
_cell.angle_beta   90.00
_cell.angle_gamma   90.00
#
_symmetry.space_group_name_H-M   'P 1'
#
loop_
_entity.id
_entity.type
_entity.pdbx_description
1 polymer ?
#
loop_
_entity_poly.entity_id
_entity_poly.type
_entity_poly.pdbx_seq_one_letter_code
_entity_poly.pdbx_strand_id
1 'polypeptide(L)'
;MKVFFIVDPFFATFANRWRSVRNHSPIQVFIMGTMLRKLRIMQNARGTVRLIEVVFPEHTNHYGTLFGGQALQLLSKAAFLSGRSFVRGDVVMARCGEVLFHAPVRLGSTLVLDTQVSRVGRSSLTVRVAGSVQDVATEALVRVLDGEFEMVAVDAAGRPVRLANTPRLHEETFEETV
;
A
#
# COMPACT_ATOMS: atom_id res chain seq x y z
N MET A 1 17.00 -13.86 -16.51
CA MET A 1 15.53 -13.78 -16.53
C MET A 1 15.10 -12.33 -16.39
N LYS A 2 14.69 -11.67 -17.47
CA LYS A 2 14.08 -10.34 -17.45
C LYS A 2 12.57 -10.54 -17.36
N VAL A 3 11.98 -10.14 -16.25
CA VAL A 3 10.52 -10.07 -16.11
C VAL A 3 10.06 -8.90 -16.97
N PHE A 4 9.40 -9.20 -18.08
CA PHE A 4 8.70 -8.21 -18.88
C PHE A 4 7.53 -7.68 -18.06
N PHE A 5 7.54 -6.39 -17.74
CA PHE A 5 6.32 -5.68 -17.38
C PHE A 5 5.42 -5.70 -18.62
N ILE A 6 4.37 -6.51 -18.62
CA ILE A 6 3.29 -6.41 -19.58
C ILE A 6 2.53 -5.12 -19.26
N VAL A 7 2.93 -4.03 -19.92
CA VAL A 7 2.01 -2.93 -20.18
C VAL A 7 0.94 -3.50 -21.10
N ASP A 8 -0.29 -3.62 -20.61
CA ASP A 8 -1.42 -4.15 -21.37
C ASP A 8 -1.56 -3.40 -22.73
N PRO A 9 -1.29 -4.05 -23.87
CA PRO A 9 -1.33 -3.41 -25.19
C PRO A 9 -2.74 -2.97 -25.60
N PHE A 10 -3.79 -3.50 -24.94
CA PHE A 10 -5.17 -3.10 -25.16
C PHE A 10 -5.41 -1.64 -24.72
N PHE A 11 -4.81 -1.23 -23.59
CA PHE A 11 -5.02 0.10 -23.01
C PHE A 11 -4.24 1.22 -23.68
N ALA A 12 -2.99 0.96 -24.08
CA ALA A 12 -2.19 1.94 -24.83
C ALA A 12 -2.87 2.33 -26.16
N THR A 13 -3.51 1.34 -26.79
CA THR A 13 -4.29 1.50 -28.03
C THR A 13 -5.57 2.29 -27.78
N PHE A 14 -6.28 2.02 -26.69
CA PHE A 14 -7.49 2.75 -26.31
C PHE A 14 -7.22 4.23 -25.98
N ALA A 15 -6.17 4.53 -25.21
CA ALA A 15 -5.80 5.90 -24.86
C ALA A 15 -5.36 6.74 -26.08
N ASN A 16 -4.62 6.13 -27.02
CA ASN A 16 -4.25 6.79 -28.28
C ASN A 16 -5.45 7.00 -29.20
N ARG A 17 -6.39 6.06 -29.25
CA ARG A 17 -7.64 6.17 -30.02
C ARG A 17 -8.60 7.22 -29.44
N TRP A 18 -8.62 7.38 -28.12
CA TRP A 18 -9.44 8.40 -27.45
C TRP A 18 -8.92 9.83 -27.71
N ARG A 19 -7.59 10.02 -27.78
CA ARG A 19 -6.97 11.31 -28.19
C ARG A 19 -7.29 11.73 -29.62
N SER A 20 -7.63 10.80 -30.52
CA SER A 20 -7.92 11.11 -31.92
C SER A 20 -9.37 11.54 -32.18
N VAL A 21 -10.26 11.47 -31.19
CA VAL A 21 -11.67 11.86 -31.31
C VAL A 21 -11.81 13.34 -30.96
N ARG A 22 -12.25 14.15 -31.94
CA ARG A 22 -12.34 15.63 -31.82
C ARG A 22 -13.60 16.16 -31.12
N ASN A 23 -14.62 15.32 -30.90
CA ASN A 23 -15.88 15.70 -30.27
C ASN A 23 -16.19 14.82 -29.05
N HIS A 24 -15.52 15.07 -27.93
CA HIS A 24 -15.92 14.47 -26.66
C HIS A 24 -16.97 15.33 -25.97
N SER A 25 -18.02 14.71 -25.45
CA SER A 25 -18.94 15.42 -24.56
C SER A 25 -18.22 15.80 -23.25
N PRO A 26 -18.61 16.88 -22.56
CA PRO A 26 -17.98 17.29 -21.30
C PRO A 26 -17.92 16.16 -20.26
N ILE A 27 -18.94 15.31 -20.23
CA ILE A 27 -19.05 14.14 -19.34
C ILE A 27 -18.01 13.07 -19.72
N GLN A 28 -17.78 12.80 -21.00
CA GLN A 28 -16.78 11.83 -21.44
C GLN A 28 -15.35 12.30 -21.16
N VAL A 29 -15.07 13.61 -21.33
CA VAL A 29 -13.78 14.20 -20.95
C VAL A 29 -13.56 14.10 -19.45
N PHE A 30 -14.60 14.34 -18.65
CA PHE A 30 -14.54 14.23 -17.20
C PHE A 30 -14.33 12.78 -16.73
N ILE A 31 -15.09 11.82 -17.26
CA ILE A 31 -14.94 10.39 -16.93
C ILE A 31 -13.55 9.89 -17.32
N MET A 32 -13.09 10.18 -18.53
CA MET A 32 -11.75 9.77 -18.95
C MET A 32 -10.64 10.50 -18.19
N GLY A 33 -10.84 11.77 -17.84
CA GLY A 33 -9.91 12.53 -17.00
C GLY A 33 -9.76 11.92 -15.60
N THR A 34 -10.89 11.48 -15.02
CA THR A 34 -10.93 10.79 -13.73
C THR A 34 -10.32 9.39 -13.83
N MET A 35 -10.63 8.64 -14.89
CA MET A 35 -10.11 7.30 -15.14
C MET A 35 -8.60 7.31 -15.41
N LEU A 36 -8.10 8.23 -16.24
CA LEU A 36 -6.67 8.40 -16.51
C LEU A 36 -5.92 8.94 -15.28
N ARG A 37 -6.56 9.73 -14.40
CA ARG A 37 -6.01 10.06 -13.07
C ARG A 37 -5.86 8.82 -12.21
N LYS A 38 -6.94 8.03 -12.04
CA LYS A 38 -6.88 6.74 -11.31
C LYS A 38 -5.79 5.83 -11.89
N LEU A 39 -5.72 5.68 -13.21
CA LEU A 39 -4.71 4.85 -13.88
C LEU A 39 -3.27 5.35 -13.66
N ARG A 40 -3.05 6.67 -13.65
CA ARG A 40 -1.72 7.28 -13.43
C ARG A 40 -1.27 7.22 -11.97
N ILE A 41 -2.23 7.21 -11.03
CA ILE A 41 -1.99 6.97 -9.60
C ILE A 41 -1.61 5.50 -9.37
N MET A 42 -2.29 4.56 -10.03
CA MET A 42 -1.98 3.12 -9.97
C MET A 42 -0.62 2.74 -10.58
N GLN A 43 -0.06 3.55 -11.50
CA GLN A 43 1.20 3.23 -12.16
C GLN A 43 2.45 3.88 -11.55
N ASN A 44 2.33 4.75 -10.52
CA ASN A 44 3.53 5.43 -9.96
C ASN A 44 3.33 6.08 -8.57
N ALA A 45 2.72 5.40 -7.60
CA ALA A 45 2.76 5.85 -6.21
C ALA A 45 4.09 5.39 -5.56
N ARG A 46 5.07 6.29 -5.45
CA ARG A 46 6.29 6.00 -4.67
C ARG A 46 5.89 5.53 -3.27
N GLY A 47 6.49 4.44 -2.78
CA GLY A 47 6.29 3.94 -1.43
C GLY A 47 5.08 3.05 -1.22
N THR A 48 4.28 2.72 -2.24
CA THR A 48 3.26 1.67 -2.10
C THR A 48 3.91 0.29 -2.19
N VAL A 49 3.64 -0.55 -1.20
CA VAL A 49 4.12 -1.94 -1.09
C VAL A 49 2.92 -2.83 -0.80
N ARG A 50 2.91 -4.01 -1.42
CA ARG A 50 2.02 -5.12 -1.06
C ARG A 50 2.88 -6.27 -0.55
N LEU A 51 2.64 -6.70 0.68
CA LEU A 51 3.22 -7.89 1.27
C LEU A 51 2.13 -8.96 1.39
N ILE A 52 2.41 -10.18 0.97
CA ILE A 52 1.50 -11.32 1.07
C ILE A 52 2.16 -12.37 1.94
N GLU A 53 1.47 -12.83 2.97
CA GLU A 53 1.98 -13.78 3.96
C GLU A 53 0.93 -14.85 4.24
N VAL A 54 1.36 -16.10 4.40
CA VAL A 54 0.50 -17.19 4.86
C VAL A 54 0.64 -17.32 6.38
N VAL A 55 -0.48 -17.45 7.09
CA VAL A 55 -0.45 -17.62 8.55
C VAL A 55 -0.15 -19.08 8.91
N PHE A 56 1.10 -19.37 9.22
CA PHE A 56 1.56 -20.68 9.69
C PHE A 56 1.44 -20.84 11.22
N PRO A 57 1.54 -22.07 11.76
CA PRO A 57 1.39 -22.33 13.20
C PRO A 57 2.28 -21.44 14.10
N GLU A 58 3.51 -21.17 13.70
CA GLU A 58 4.46 -20.29 14.41
C GLU A 58 3.99 -18.83 14.50
N HIS A 59 3.09 -18.40 13.63
CA HIS A 59 2.48 -17.07 13.65
C HIS A 59 1.29 -17.00 14.62
N THR A 60 0.78 -18.15 15.09
CA THR A 60 -0.50 -18.24 15.80
C THR A 60 -0.35 -18.31 17.31
N ASN A 61 -1.42 -17.91 18.01
CA ASN A 61 -1.60 -18.14 19.44
C ASN A 61 -2.30 -19.49 19.70
N HIS A 62 -2.57 -19.79 20.97
CA HIS A 62 -3.24 -21.03 21.39
C HIS A 62 -4.69 -21.20 20.90
N TYR A 63 -5.31 -20.17 20.30
CA TYR A 63 -6.63 -20.24 19.66
C TYR A 63 -6.56 -20.51 18.15
N GLY A 64 -5.36 -20.71 17.59
CA GLY A 64 -5.18 -20.92 16.14
C GLY A 64 -5.47 -19.67 15.32
N THR A 65 -5.29 -18.48 15.91
CA THR A 65 -5.37 -17.19 15.23
C THR A 65 -4.05 -16.46 15.29
N LEU A 66 -3.80 -15.57 14.32
CA LEU A 66 -2.59 -14.75 14.26
C LEU A 66 -2.36 -14.04 15.59
N PHE A 67 -1.20 -14.32 16.21
CA PHE A 67 -0.84 -13.68 17.46
C PHE A 67 -0.57 -12.19 17.23
N GLY A 68 -1.03 -11.34 18.14
CA GLY A 68 -0.90 -9.88 17.99
C GLY A 68 0.54 -9.42 17.80
N GLY A 69 1.51 -10.03 18.49
CA GLY A 69 2.93 -9.72 18.29
C GLY A 69 3.44 -10.06 16.88
N GLN A 70 2.94 -11.15 16.30
CA GLN A 70 3.28 -11.56 14.93
C GLN A 70 2.61 -10.63 13.90
N ALA A 71 1.36 -10.24 14.13
CA ALA A 71 0.69 -9.21 13.31
C ALA A 71 1.47 -7.88 13.32
N LEU A 72 1.91 -7.41 14.49
CA LEU A 72 2.73 -6.20 14.62
C LEU A 72 4.06 -6.32 13.86
N GLN A 73 4.70 -7.50 13.91
CA GLN A 73 5.93 -7.75 13.15
C GLN A 73 5.69 -7.67 11.64
N LEU A 74 4.60 -8.25 11.13
CA LEU A 74 4.27 -8.20 9.70
C LEU A 74 3.88 -6.79 9.24
N LEU A 75 3.05 -6.09 10.02
CA LEU A 75 2.65 -4.70 9.77
C LEU A 75 3.87 -3.77 9.74
N SER A 76 4.74 -3.84 10.74
CA SER A 76 5.96 -3.03 10.82
C SER A 76 6.94 -3.34 9.70
N LYS A 77 7.08 -4.61 9.30
CA LYS A 77 7.87 -5.03 8.14
C LYS A 77 7.34 -4.41 6.84
N ALA A 78 6.03 -4.44 6.62
CA ALA A 78 5.42 -3.80 5.46
C ALA A 78 5.65 -2.27 5.45
N ALA A 79 5.44 -1.60 6.59
CA ALA A 79 5.69 -0.16 6.73
C ALA A 79 7.17 0.20 6.49
N PHE A 80 8.10 -0.61 6.97
CA PHE A 80 9.53 -0.43 6.73
C PHE A 80 9.89 -0.54 5.25
N LEU A 81 9.38 -1.56 4.55
CA LEU A 81 9.58 -1.73 3.11
C LEU A 81 9.01 -0.55 2.32
N SER A 82 7.82 -0.09 2.69
CA SER A 82 7.17 1.10 2.12
C SER A 82 8.02 2.36 2.32
N GLY A 83 8.48 2.61 3.55
CA GLY A 83 9.35 3.74 3.88
C GLY A 83 10.65 3.74 3.07
N ARG A 84 11.35 2.58 3.01
CA ARG A 84 12.55 2.43 2.17
C ARG A 84 12.26 2.71 0.70
N SER A 85 11.17 2.15 0.18
CA SER A 85 10.77 2.35 -1.21
C SER A 85 10.44 3.82 -1.50
N PHE A 86 9.85 4.53 -0.55
CA PHE A 86 9.50 5.95 -0.69
C PHE A 86 10.74 6.84 -0.73
N VAL A 87 11.66 6.65 0.23
CA VAL A 87 12.85 7.51 0.39
C VAL A 87 14.03 7.08 -0.49
N ARG A 88 13.99 5.87 -1.06
CA ARG A 88 15.09 5.23 -1.79
C ARG A 88 16.38 5.15 -0.97
N GLY A 89 16.23 4.76 0.28
CA GLY A 89 17.29 4.73 1.29
C GLY A 89 16.85 4.00 2.55
N ASP A 90 17.60 4.16 3.62
CA ASP A 90 17.30 3.55 4.90
C ASP A 90 16.33 4.40 5.72
N VAL A 91 15.50 3.71 6.50
CA VAL A 91 14.59 4.30 7.47
C VAL A 91 14.69 3.56 8.79
N VAL A 92 14.38 4.22 9.89
CA VAL A 92 14.17 3.61 11.20
C VAL A 92 12.74 3.87 11.67
N MET A 93 12.17 2.96 12.45
CA MET A 93 10.87 3.17 13.08
C MET A 93 11.04 4.08 14.30
N ALA A 94 10.32 5.20 14.32
CA ALA A 94 10.30 6.12 15.46
C ALA A 94 9.09 5.88 16.37
N ARG A 95 7.95 5.45 15.80
CA ARG A 95 6.73 5.20 16.56
C ARG A 95 5.86 4.13 15.88
N CYS A 96 5.31 3.24 16.69
CA CYS A 96 4.10 2.48 16.36
C CYS A 96 2.90 3.27 16.87
N GLY A 97 2.00 3.65 15.97
CA GLY A 97 0.77 4.37 16.27
C GLY A 97 -0.36 3.43 16.65
N GLU A 98 -1.57 3.79 16.22
CA GLU A 98 -2.75 2.94 16.39
C GLU A 98 -2.63 1.67 15.54
N VAL A 99 -3.07 0.56 16.13
CA VAL A 99 -3.21 -0.74 15.46
C VAL A 99 -4.56 -1.31 15.84
N LEU A 100 -5.39 -1.60 14.84
CA LEU A 100 -6.74 -2.13 15.01
C LEU A 100 -6.79 -3.58 14.55
N PHE A 101 -7.46 -4.42 15.34
CA PHE A 101 -7.72 -5.83 15.03
C PHE A 101 -9.23 -6.00 14.86
N HIS A 102 -9.71 -5.87 13.62
CA HIS A 102 -11.15 -5.91 13.32
C HIS A 102 -11.72 -7.32 13.40
N ALA A 103 -10.94 -8.32 13.00
CA ALA A 103 -11.35 -9.72 13.02
C ALA A 103 -10.16 -10.67 13.19
N PRO A 104 -10.38 -11.87 13.78
CA PRO A 104 -9.33 -12.87 13.93
C PRO A 104 -8.87 -13.41 12.57
N VAL A 105 -7.56 -13.39 12.33
CA VAL A 105 -6.94 -14.04 11.16
C VAL A 105 -6.62 -15.49 11.52
N ARG A 106 -7.19 -16.46 10.79
CA ARG A 106 -7.06 -17.89 11.12
C ARG A 106 -5.75 -18.46 10.59
N LEU A 107 -5.29 -19.55 11.22
CA LEU A 107 -4.26 -20.41 10.66
C LEU A 107 -4.61 -20.80 9.23
N GLY A 108 -3.64 -20.71 8.32
CA GLY A 108 -3.78 -21.01 6.90
C GLY A 108 -4.35 -19.87 6.06
N SER A 109 -4.81 -18.77 6.66
CA SER A 109 -5.26 -17.61 5.90
C SER A 109 -4.12 -16.95 5.13
N THR A 110 -4.42 -16.45 3.92
CA THR A 110 -3.54 -15.56 3.16
C THR A 110 -3.81 -14.12 3.59
N LEU A 111 -2.86 -13.54 4.32
CA LEU A 111 -2.88 -12.15 4.75
C LEU A 111 -2.21 -11.26 3.69
N VAL A 112 -2.95 -10.29 3.18
CA VAL A 112 -2.48 -9.27 2.23
C VAL A 112 -2.35 -7.95 2.99
N LEU A 113 -1.15 -7.40 3.02
CA LEU A 113 -0.83 -6.10 3.64
C LEU A 113 -0.50 -5.08 2.55
N ASP A 114 -1.38 -4.11 2.36
CA ASP A 114 -1.17 -2.97 1.47
C ASP A 114 -0.70 -1.75 2.26
N THR A 115 0.26 -1.00 1.75
CA THR A 115 0.80 0.17 2.45
C THR A 115 0.56 1.46 1.69
N GLN A 116 0.37 2.55 2.42
CA GLN A 116 0.29 3.89 1.86
C GLN A 116 1.05 4.87 2.74
N VAL A 117 1.91 5.69 2.14
CA VAL A 117 2.51 6.84 2.83
C VAL A 117 1.45 7.94 2.90
N SER A 118 0.93 8.21 4.09
CA SER A 118 -0.17 9.16 4.32
C SER A 118 0.33 10.57 4.65
N ARG A 119 1.55 10.71 5.15
CA ARG A 119 2.14 12.02 5.48
C ARG A 119 3.66 12.00 5.36
N VAL A 120 4.23 13.15 4.97
CA VAL A 120 5.68 13.35 4.86
C VAL A 120 6.08 14.60 5.65
N GLY A 121 6.98 14.43 6.60
CA GLY A 121 7.58 15.51 7.38
C GLY A 121 8.93 15.97 6.81
N ARG A 122 9.78 16.57 7.65
CA ARG A 122 11.14 17.01 7.25
C ARG A 122 12.04 15.82 6.90
N SER A 123 12.02 14.80 7.75
CA SER A 123 12.76 13.54 7.63
C SER A 123 11.88 12.33 7.95
N SER A 124 10.62 12.55 8.32
CA SER A 124 9.70 11.50 8.76
C SER A 124 8.65 11.18 7.70
N LEU A 125 8.09 9.98 7.80
CA LEU A 125 6.99 9.46 7.00
C LEU A 125 5.98 8.79 7.92
N THR A 126 4.69 9.11 7.75
CA THR A 126 3.61 8.30 8.33
C THR A 126 3.19 7.28 7.29
N VAL A 127 3.25 6.00 7.63
CA VAL A 127 2.87 4.88 6.77
C VAL A 127 1.67 4.17 7.38
N ARG A 128 0.57 4.12 6.64
CA ARG A 128 -0.59 3.31 6.96
C ARG A 128 -0.45 1.96 6.30
N VAL A 129 -0.77 0.91 7.04
CA VAL A 129 -0.74 -0.46 6.57
C VAL A 129 -2.11 -1.07 6.78
N ALA A 130 -2.52 -1.76 5.74
CA ALA A 130 -3.84 -2.22 5.54
C ALA A 130 -3.83 -3.73 5.31
N GLY A 131 -4.23 -4.49 6.34
CA GLY A 131 -4.35 -5.94 6.27
C GLY A 131 -5.75 -6.45 5.95
N SER A 132 -5.80 -7.31 4.94
CA SER A 132 -7.00 -8.02 4.52
C SER A 132 -6.70 -9.51 4.34
N VAL A 133 -7.69 -10.37 4.59
CA VAL A 133 -7.60 -11.80 4.22
C VAL A 133 -8.38 -12.04 2.94
N GLN A 134 -7.87 -12.93 2.09
CA GLN A 134 -8.64 -13.39 0.94
C GLN A 134 -9.63 -14.46 1.39
N ASP A 135 -10.91 -14.22 1.15
CA ASP A 135 -11.95 -15.22 1.31
C ASP A 135 -11.85 -16.25 0.17
N VAL A 136 -11.76 -17.53 0.53
CA VAL A 136 -11.52 -18.61 -0.45
C VAL A 136 -12.74 -18.89 -1.33
N ALA A 137 -13.95 -18.64 -0.81
CA ALA A 137 -15.19 -18.95 -1.53
C ALA A 137 -15.58 -17.83 -2.51
N THR A 138 -15.27 -16.58 -2.16
CA THR A 138 -15.70 -15.38 -2.90
C THR A 138 -14.56 -14.63 -3.57
N GLU A 139 -13.30 -15.01 -3.28
CA GLU A 139 -12.08 -14.29 -3.67
C GLU A 139 -11.99 -12.84 -3.17
N ALA A 140 -12.95 -12.37 -2.37
CA ALA A 140 -13.00 -11.02 -1.84
C ALA A 140 -11.93 -10.80 -0.78
N LEU A 141 -11.39 -9.58 -0.73
CA LEU A 141 -10.50 -9.15 0.35
C LEU A 141 -11.33 -8.58 1.50
N VAL A 142 -11.31 -9.26 2.64
CA VAL A 142 -11.99 -8.82 3.85
C VAL A 142 -11.01 -8.14 4.78
N ARG A 143 -11.33 -6.91 5.20
CA ARG A 143 -10.52 -6.11 6.12
C ARG A 143 -10.42 -6.78 7.49
N VAL A 144 -9.20 -6.97 8.00
CA VAL A 144 -8.98 -7.65 9.30
C VAL A 144 -8.09 -6.87 10.28
N LEU A 145 -7.18 -6.04 9.78
CA LEU A 145 -6.26 -5.29 10.63
C LEU A 145 -5.73 -4.03 9.96
N ASP A 146 -5.45 -3.02 10.78
CA ASP A 146 -4.94 -1.72 10.38
C ASP A 146 -3.76 -1.36 11.27
N GLY A 147 -2.78 -0.61 10.73
CA GLY A 147 -1.70 -0.07 11.53
C GLY A 147 -1.16 1.24 10.96
N GLU A 148 -0.72 2.13 11.84
CA GLU A 148 -0.02 3.36 11.47
C GLU A 148 1.39 3.40 12.09
N PHE A 149 2.39 3.73 11.28
CA PHE A 149 3.80 3.72 11.68
C PHE A 149 4.51 5.00 11.26
N GLU A 150 5.26 5.62 12.18
CA GLU A 150 6.15 6.73 11.86
C GLU A 150 7.56 6.20 11.59
N MET A 151 8.03 6.46 10.38
CA MET A 151 9.37 6.11 9.91
C MET A 151 10.20 7.37 9.78
N VAL A 152 11.51 7.28 9.99
CA VAL A 152 12.46 8.40 9.82
C VAL A 152 13.56 7.96 8.86
N ALA A 153 13.74 8.71 7.78
CA ALA A 153 14.85 8.51 6.85
C ALA A 153 16.17 8.83 7.53
N VAL A 154 17.18 7.97 7.35
CA VAL A 154 18.49 8.12 8.00
C VAL A 154 19.65 7.88 7.04
N ASP A 155 20.81 8.45 7.36
CA ASP A 155 22.08 8.17 6.70
C ASP A 155 22.72 6.88 7.24
N ALA A 156 23.89 6.50 6.71
CA ALA A 156 24.63 5.32 7.16
C ALA A 156 25.09 5.38 8.63
N ALA A 157 25.11 6.58 9.24
CA ALA A 157 25.42 6.77 10.66
C ALA A 157 24.15 6.82 11.53
N GLY A 158 22.97 6.55 10.95
CA GLY A 158 21.68 6.60 11.65
C GLY A 158 21.14 8.01 11.91
N ARG A 159 21.71 9.04 11.28
CA ARG A 159 21.28 10.44 11.49
C ARG A 159 20.14 10.81 10.53
N PRO A 160 19.11 11.54 10.97
CA PRO A 160 17.98 11.90 10.13
C PRO A 160 18.37 12.65 8.85
N VAL A 161 17.86 12.19 7.70
CA VAL A 161 18.08 12.81 6.38
C VAL A 161 16.84 13.58 5.96
N ARG A 162 17.05 14.81 5.49
CA ARG A 162 15.95 15.63 4.96
C ARG A 162 15.46 15.06 3.64
N LEU A 163 14.15 14.87 3.53
CA LEU A 163 13.52 14.42 2.29
C LEU A 163 13.38 15.60 1.32
N ALA A 164 14.02 15.51 0.16
CA ALA A 164 13.93 16.50 -0.91
C ALA A 164 12.88 16.05 -1.94
N ASN A 165 11.92 16.94 -2.27
CA ASN A 165 10.80 16.68 -3.18
C ASN A 165 9.77 15.67 -2.66
N THR A 166 8.94 16.09 -1.72
CA THR A 166 7.70 15.40 -1.34
C THR A 166 6.72 15.43 -2.52
N PRO A 167 6.40 14.29 -3.15
CA PRO A 167 5.28 14.23 -4.08
C PRO A 167 4.02 14.67 -3.33
N ARG A 168 3.14 15.47 -3.95
CA ARG A 168 1.85 15.78 -3.34
C ARG A 168 1.11 14.47 -3.13
N LEU A 169 0.91 14.07 -1.88
CA LEU A 169 0.06 12.94 -1.54
C LEU A 169 -1.36 13.35 -1.90
N HIS A 170 -2.01 12.59 -2.76
CA HIS A 170 -3.45 12.69 -2.94
C HIS A 170 -4.06 11.87 -1.80
N GLU A 171 -4.88 12.52 -0.97
CA GLU A 171 -5.66 11.83 0.07
C GLU A 171 -6.60 10.84 -0.64
N GLU A 172 -6.24 9.56 -0.63
CA GLU A 172 -7.21 8.51 -0.89
C GLU A 172 -7.80 8.12 0.45
N THR A 173 -9.10 8.36 0.59
CA THR A 173 -9.91 7.75 1.64
C THR A 173 -9.88 6.24 1.39
N PHE A 174 -9.49 5.46 2.39
CA PHE A 174 -9.77 4.02 2.37
C PHE A 174 -11.30 3.90 2.24
N GLU A 175 -11.79 3.48 1.08
CA GLU A 175 -13.21 3.16 0.93
C GLU A 175 -13.49 2.00 1.89
N GLU A 176 -14.14 2.30 3.01
CA GLU A 176 -14.83 1.33 3.84
C GLU A 176 -15.83 0.61 2.94
N THR A 177 -15.45 -0.57 2.46
CA THR A 177 -16.39 -1.45 1.80
C THR A 177 -17.24 -2.05 2.91
N VAL A 178 -18.40 -1.42 3.15
CA VAL A 178 -19.50 -1.93 3.99
C VAL A 178 -20.09 -3.19 3.35
#